data_AF-A0A1F7Z0K3-F1
#
_entry.id   AF-A0A1F7Z0K3-F1
#
_cell.length_a   1.000
_cell.length_b   1.000
_cell.length_c   1.000
_cell.angle_alpha   90.00
_cell.angle_beta   90.00
_cell.angle_gamma   90.00
#
_symmetry.space_group_name_H-M   'P 1'
#
loop_
_entity.id
_entity.type
_entity.pdbx_description
1 polymer ?
#
loop_
_entity_poly.entity_id
_entity_poly.type
_entity_poly.pdbx_seq_one_letter_code
_entity_poly.pdbx_strand_id
1 'polypeptide(L)'
;MINKSSVRDRNKEFFKACIELRKQGLSYSEIRAQVPVAKSTLQNWLTLAGLTLTKEHLEIQLRKRVESRSAATEASRLTRAQNTEDEINKMIQETRKFFGDPLFITGTILYEAEGSKSGQCKFSNSDSRLIKTFLLFLEKFFKVDKTKNIGFSLFVHITRKYDLNRIKSFWAQELLVPVENVKVYWKKNEVVNRRKNLDYVGQMLVSVRGIRTFSRKLLAISDIILRPYYRS
;
A
#
# COMPACT_ATOMS: atom_id res chain seq x y z
N MET A 1 -40.14 3.86 37.22
CA MET A 1 -41.12 2.76 37.26
C MET A 1 -41.78 2.62 35.90
N ILE A 2 -41.44 1.60 35.11
CA ILE A 2 -42.10 1.33 33.81
C ILE A 2 -43.19 0.30 34.09
N ASN A 3 -44.44 0.74 34.02
CA ASN A 3 -45.61 -0.04 34.41
C ASN A 3 -45.93 -1.15 33.37
N LYS A 4 -46.39 -2.31 33.83
CA LYS A 4 -46.66 -3.54 33.06
C LYS A 4 -47.83 -3.43 32.04
N SER A 5 -48.30 -2.22 31.70
CA SER A 5 -49.41 -1.97 30.75
C SER A 5 -49.00 -1.28 29.43
N SER A 6 -47.71 -1.22 29.07
CA SER A 6 -47.23 -0.31 28.01
C SER A 6 -47.43 -0.76 26.55
N VAL A 7 -47.91 -1.97 26.29
CA VAL A 7 -48.17 -2.47 24.92
C VAL A 7 -49.67 -2.47 24.67
N ARG A 8 -50.14 -1.52 23.84
CA ARG A 8 -51.55 -1.46 23.40
C ARG A 8 -51.94 -2.76 22.68
N ASP A 9 -53.17 -3.24 22.85
CA ASP A 9 -53.64 -4.50 22.25
C ASP A 9 -53.40 -4.58 20.74
N ARG A 10 -53.67 -3.47 20.02
CA ARG A 10 -53.43 -3.34 18.57
C ARG A 10 -51.97 -3.59 18.13
N ASN A 11 -51.01 -3.53 19.07
CA ASN A 11 -49.59 -3.67 18.81
C ASN A 11 -49.02 -5.02 19.31
N LYS A 12 -49.85 -5.91 19.88
CA LYS A 12 -49.39 -7.19 20.44
C LYS A 12 -48.70 -8.09 19.42
N GLU A 13 -49.20 -8.12 18.19
CA GLU A 13 -48.59 -8.91 17.11
C GLU A 13 -47.22 -8.36 16.70
N PHE A 14 -47.12 -7.06 16.48
CA PHE A 14 -45.82 -6.41 16.21
C PHE A 14 -44.84 -6.58 17.37
N PHE A 15 -45.31 -6.52 18.61
CA PHE A 15 -44.49 -6.78 19.78
C PHE A 15 -43.92 -8.20 19.74
N LYS A 16 -44.77 -9.23 19.58
CA LYS A 16 -44.32 -10.63 19.46
C LYS A 16 -43.33 -10.82 18.30
N ALA A 17 -43.61 -10.26 17.13
CA ALA A 17 -42.72 -10.33 15.98
C ALA A 17 -41.34 -9.69 16.26
N CYS A 18 -41.31 -8.51 16.89
CA CYS A 18 -40.06 -7.85 17.28
C CYS A 18 -39.22 -8.70 18.25
N ILE A 19 -39.88 -9.39 19.18
CA ILE A 19 -39.22 -10.27 20.16
C ILE A 19 -38.61 -11.50 19.48
N GLU A 20 -39.37 -12.17 18.61
CA GLU A 20 -38.88 -13.36 17.90
C GLU A 20 -37.75 -13.02 16.93
N LEU A 21 -37.89 -11.96 16.14
CA LEU A 21 -36.81 -11.49 15.26
C LEU A 21 -35.57 -11.07 16.06
N ARG A 22 -35.77 -10.47 17.24
CA ARG A 22 -34.64 -10.12 18.10
C ARG A 22 -33.90 -11.36 18.61
N LYS A 23 -34.62 -12.38 19.10
CA LYS A 23 -34.04 -13.66 19.54
C LYS A 23 -33.30 -14.40 18.42
N GLN A 24 -33.73 -14.22 17.17
CA GLN A 24 -33.04 -14.73 15.97
C GLN A 24 -31.75 -13.97 15.64
N GLY A 25 -31.36 -12.95 16.42
CA GLY A 25 -30.11 -12.25 16.26
C GLY A 25 -30.17 -11.00 15.35
N LEU A 26 -31.36 -10.57 14.93
CA LEU A 26 -31.48 -9.38 14.07
C LEU A 26 -31.20 -8.09 14.85
N SER A 27 -30.57 -7.14 14.17
CA SER A 27 -30.34 -5.77 14.62
C SER A 27 -31.62 -4.94 14.55
N TYR A 28 -31.63 -3.79 15.23
CA TYR A 28 -32.80 -2.92 15.27
C TYR A 28 -33.17 -2.38 13.89
N SER A 29 -32.18 -2.18 13.01
CA SER A 29 -32.42 -1.80 11.61
C SER A 29 -33.03 -2.93 10.79
N GLU A 30 -32.57 -4.18 10.96
CA GLU A 30 -33.12 -5.34 10.26
C GLU A 30 -34.56 -5.63 10.70
N ILE A 31 -34.85 -5.54 12.01
CA ILE A 31 -36.21 -5.70 12.53
C ILE A 31 -37.13 -4.62 11.96
N ARG A 32 -36.68 -3.35 11.88
CA ARG A 32 -37.47 -2.25 11.33
C ARG A 32 -37.69 -2.33 9.82
N ALA A 33 -36.83 -3.05 9.09
CA ALA A 33 -37.06 -3.32 7.67
C ALA A 33 -38.21 -4.33 7.47
N GLN A 34 -38.52 -5.15 8.48
CA GLN A 34 -39.55 -6.19 8.40
C GLN A 34 -40.83 -5.84 9.14
N VAL A 35 -40.75 -5.14 10.27
CA VAL A 35 -41.92 -4.70 11.05
C VAL A 35 -41.91 -3.17 11.18
N PRO A 36 -42.98 -2.48 10.71
CA PRO A 36 -43.02 -1.03 10.54
C PRO A 36 -43.32 -0.32 11.86
N VAL A 37 -42.37 -0.34 12.79
CA VAL A 37 -42.45 0.37 14.07
C VAL A 37 -41.40 1.47 14.17
N ALA A 38 -41.73 2.53 14.92
CA ALA A 38 -40.78 3.58 15.22
C ALA A 38 -39.60 3.03 16.03
N LYS A 39 -38.40 3.61 15.83
CA LYS A 39 -37.17 3.17 16.52
C LYS A 39 -37.30 3.23 18.04
N SER A 40 -37.92 4.29 18.56
CA SER A 40 -38.19 4.46 19.99
C SER A 40 -39.13 3.39 20.53
N THR A 41 -40.17 3.02 19.78
CA THR A 41 -41.10 1.93 20.12
C THR A 41 -40.39 0.59 20.21
N LEU A 42 -39.60 0.24 19.19
CA LEU A 42 -38.82 -0.99 19.18
C LEU A 42 -37.86 -1.06 20.37
N GLN A 43 -37.11 0.02 20.63
CA GLN A 43 -36.17 0.05 21.76
C GLN A 43 -36.88 -0.12 23.10
N ASN A 44 -38.01 0.54 23.30
CA ASN A 44 -38.79 0.41 24.53
C ASN A 44 -39.34 -1.00 24.71
N TRP A 45 -39.85 -1.63 23.66
CA TRP A 45 -40.35 -3.01 23.70
C TRP A 45 -39.26 -4.05 24.00
N LEU A 46 -38.10 -3.92 23.35
CA LEU A 46 -36.98 -4.83 23.59
C LEU A 46 -36.40 -4.63 25.00
N THR A 47 -36.40 -3.39 25.52
CA THR A 47 -36.01 -3.10 26.91
C THR A 47 -36.99 -3.68 27.91
N LEU A 48 -38.30 -3.51 27.66
CA LEU A 48 -39.36 -4.08 28.49
C LEU A 48 -39.26 -5.61 28.58
N ALA A 49 -38.89 -6.26 27.47
CA ALA A 49 -38.73 -7.71 27.41
C ALA A 49 -37.36 -8.22 27.89
N GLY A 50 -36.49 -7.34 28.40
CA GLY A 50 -35.14 -7.73 28.85
C GLY A 50 -34.19 -8.16 27.73
N LEU A 51 -34.52 -7.90 26.46
CA LEU A 51 -33.71 -8.26 25.28
C LEU A 51 -32.79 -7.13 24.82
N THR A 52 -32.37 -6.28 25.76
CA THR A 52 -31.30 -5.30 25.55
C THR A 52 -29.98 -6.02 25.32
N LEU A 53 -29.35 -5.78 24.16
CA LEU A 53 -27.95 -6.09 23.80
C LEU A 53 -27.23 -7.07 24.75
N THR A 54 -27.62 -8.34 24.74
CA THR A 54 -26.85 -9.40 25.41
C THR A 54 -25.54 -9.61 24.65
N LYS A 55 -24.50 -10.13 25.34
CA LYS A 55 -23.20 -10.45 24.72
C LYS A 55 -23.34 -11.33 23.47
N GLU A 56 -24.25 -12.30 23.50
CA GLU A 56 -24.59 -13.17 22.37
C GLU A 56 -25.04 -12.40 21.13
N HIS A 57 -25.87 -11.35 21.29
CA HIS A 57 -26.31 -10.52 20.17
C HIS A 57 -25.18 -9.67 19.57
N LEU A 58 -24.23 -9.21 20.40
CA LEU A 58 -23.04 -8.51 19.94
C LEU A 58 -22.13 -9.45 19.14
N GLU A 59 -21.97 -10.70 19.58
CA GLU A 59 -21.20 -11.73 18.89
C GLU A 59 -21.82 -12.11 17.54
N ILE A 60 -23.15 -12.27 17.46
CA ILE A 60 -23.86 -12.54 16.20
C ILE A 60 -23.68 -11.38 15.21
N GLN A 61 -23.82 -10.13 15.68
CA GLN A 61 -23.60 -8.95 14.83
C GLN A 61 -22.13 -8.83 14.38
N LEU A 62 -21.18 -9.15 15.26
CA LEU A 62 -19.76 -9.21 14.92
C LEU A 62 -19.49 -10.27 13.84
N ARG A 63 -20.01 -11.50 13.99
CA ARG A 63 -19.87 -12.57 12.99
C ARG A 63 -20.42 -12.16 11.63
N LYS A 64 -21.67 -11.67 11.56
CA LYS A 64 -22.27 -11.17 10.32
C LYS A 64 -21.47 -10.03 9.69
N ARG A 65 -20.88 -9.15 10.50
CA ARG A 65 -20.03 -8.03 10.03
C ARG A 65 -18.68 -8.51 9.53
N VAL A 66 -18.12 -9.58 10.11
CA VAL A 66 -16.88 -10.21 9.66
C VAL A 66 -17.11 -10.97 8.36
N GLU A 67 -18.20 -11.74 8.24
CA GLU A 67 -18.55 -12.50 7.04
C GLU A 67 -18.91 -11.61 5.85
N SER A 68 -19.72 -10.57 6.05
CA SER A 68 -20.03 -9.61 4.97
C SER A 68 -18.80 -8.80 4.54
N ARG A 69 -17.91 -8.46 5.48
CA ARG A 69 -16.63 -7.83 5.15
C ARG A 69 -15.66 -8.79 4.47
N SER A 70 -15.65 -10.07 4.80
CA SER A 70 -14.70 -11.03 4.22
C SER A 70 -15.00 -11.24 2.74
N ALA A 71 -16.25 -11.46 2.34
CA ALA A 71 -16.63 -11.65 0.94
C ALA A 71 -16.36 -10.41 0.07
N ALA A 72 -16.73 -9.21 0.55
CA ALA A 72 -16.46 -7.96 -0.17
C ALA A 72 -14.96 -7.63 -0.23
N THR A 73 -14.21 -7.92 0.85
CA THR A 73 -12.75 -7.74 0.88
C THR A 73 -12.06 -8.69 -0.07
N GLU A 74 -12.50 -9.95 -0.13
CA GLU A 74 -11.92 -10.96 -0.99
C GLU A 74 -12.22 -10.68 -2.47
N ALA A 75 -13.46 -10.33 -2.80
CA ALA A 75 -13.81 -9.87 -4.14
C ALA A 75 -12.95 -8.66 -4.56
N SER A 76 -12.79 -7.66 -3.67
CA SER A 76 -11.94 -6.50 -3.95
C SER A 76 -10.46 -6.87 -4.13
N ARG A 77 -9.94 -7.83 -3.37
CA ARG A 77 -8.57 -8.34 -3.50
C ARG A 77 -8.36 -9.02 -4.85
N LEU A 78 -9.28 -9.91 -5.24
CA LEU A 78 -9.23 -10.61 -6.52
C LEU A 78 -9.27 -9.62 -7.69
N THR A 79 -10.21 -8.66 -7.69
CA THR A 79 -10.27 -7.62 -8.72
C THR A 79 -8.99 -6.78 -8.77
N ARG A 80 -8.40 -6.42 -7.62
CA ARG A 80 -7.14 -5.67 -7.58
C ARG A 80 -5.96 -6.50 -8.11
N ALA A 81 -5.94 -7.80 -7.84
CA ALA A 81 -4.93 -8.71 -8.35
C ALA A 81 -5.02 -8.81 -9.88
N GLN A 82 -6.22 -9.07 -10.40
CA GLN A 82 -6.50 -9.12 -11.84
C GLN A 82 -6.06 -7.84 -12.56
N ASN A 83 -6.52 -6.67 -12.09
CA ASN A 83 -6.15 -5.38 -12.67
C ASN A 83 -4.63 -5.14 -12.63
N THR A 84 -3.94 -5.64 -11.59
CA THR A 84 -2.49 -5.50 -11.50
C THR A 84 -1.78 -6.40 -12.51
N GLU A 85 -2.27 -7.62 -12.69
CA GLU A 85 -1.75 -8.57 -13.67
C GLU A 85 -1.94 -8.05 -15.10
N ASP A 86 -3.12 -7.53 -15.44
CA ASP A 86 -3.40 -6.92 -16.74
C ASP A 86 -2.46 -5.74 -17.03
N GLU A 87 -2.23 -4.87 -16.05
CA GLU A 87 -1.29 -3.75 -16.18
C GLU A 87 0.17 -4.22 -16.36
N ILE A 88 0.57 -5.33 -15.72
CA ILE A 88 1.90 -5.92 -15.87
C ILE A 88 2.05 -6.51 -17.27
N ASN A 89 1.09 -7.30 -17.71
CA ASN A 89 1.08 -7.92 -19.03
C ASN A 89 1.12 -6.88 -20.15
N LYS A 90 0.34 -5.80 -20.01
CA LYS A 90 0.38 -4.67 -20.94
C LYS A 90 1.78 -4.03 -21.01
N MET A 91 2.40 -3.76 -19.87
CA MET A 91 3.75 -3.17 -19.83
C MET A 91 4.79 -4.10 -20.47
N ILE A 92 4.71 -5.41 -20.22
CA ILE A 92 5.59 -6.40 -20.83
C ILE A 92 5.45 -6.37 -22.35
N GLN A 93 4.22 -6.35 -22.87
CA GLN A 93 3.98 -6.27 -24.32
C GLN A 93 4.57 -4.99 -24.93
N GLU A 94 4.33 -3.84 -24.30
CA GLU A 94 4.83 -2.53 -24.76
C GLU A 94 6.36 -2.44 -24.75
N THR A 95 7.01 -3.10 -23.79
CA THR A 95 8.46 -3.04 -23.59
C THR A 95 9.23 -4.17 -24.27
N ARG A 96 8.55 -5.20 -24.77
CA ARG A 96 9.19 -6.40 -25.37
C ARG A 96 10.18 -6.07 -26.48
N LYS A 97 9.88 -5.06 -27.29
CA LYS A 97 10.76 -4.58 -28.37
C LYS A 97 12.12 -4.06 -27.88
N PHE A 98 12.26 -3.75 -26.59
CA PHE A 98 13.50 -3.25 -25.98
C PHE A 98 14.35 -4.35 -25.34
N PHE A 99 13.92 -5.62 -25.36
CA PHE A 99 14.62 -6.69 -24.63
C PHE A 99 16.01 -7.01 -25.17
N GLY A 100 16.36 -6.54 -26.38
CA GLY A 100 17.73 -6.60 -26.92
C GLY A 100 18.56 -5.34 -26.68
N ASP A 101 18.00 -4.28 -26.09
CA ASP A 101 18.73 -3.03 -25.83
C ASP A 101 19.59 -3.18 -24.56
N PRO A 102 20.92 -2.97 -24.63
CA PRO A 102 21.81 -3.13 -23.48
C PRO A 102 21.42 -2.28 -22.28
N LEU A 103 20.91 -1.06 -22.48
CA LEU A 103 20.48 -0.19 -21.38
C LEU A 103 19.19 -0.69 -20.75
N PHE A 104 18.28 -1.27 -21.54
CA PHE A 104 17.05 -1.85 -21.01
C PHE A 104 17.35 -3.03 -20.08
N ILE A 105 18.21 -3.95 -20.54
CA ILE A 105 18.67 -5.09 -19.74
C ILE A 105 19.39 -4.58 -18.49
N THR A 106 20.36 -3.68 -18.65
CA THR A 106 21.16 -3.15 -17.53
C THR A 106 20.28 -2.49 -16.46
N GLY A 107 19.37 -1.59 -16.85
CA GLY A 107 18.48 -0.93 -15.90
C GLY A 107 17.52 -1.90 -15.19
N THR A 108 17.08 -2.94 -15.89
CA THR A 108 16.23 -3.98 -15.31
C THR A 108 17.00 -4.80 -14.27
N ILE A 109 18.22 -5.23 -14.60
CA ILE A 109 19.05 -6.03 -13.69
C ILE A 109 19.56 -5.21 -12.51
N LEU A 110 19.86 -3.93 -12.69
CA LEU A 110 20.14 -3.03 -11.56
C LEU A 110 18.97 -2.98 -10.57
N TYR A 111 17.74 -2.92 -11.10
CA TYR A 111 16.55 -2.97 -10.26
C TYR A 111 16.35 -4.33 -9.58
N GLU A 112 16.61 -5.44 -10.27
CA GLU A 112 16.53 -6.77 -9.66
C GLU A 112 17.49 -6.93 -8.47
N ALA A 113 18.73 -6.45 -8.65
CA ALA A 113 19.81 -6.62 -7.69
C ALA A 113 19.65 -5.72 -6.46
N GLU A 114 19.29 -4.44 -6.64
CA GLU A 114 19.30 -3.44 -5.56
C GLU A 114 18.00 -2.64 -5.42
N GLY A 115 17.01 -2.91 -6.27
CA GLY A 115 15.71 -2.28 -6.21
C GLY A 115 14.85 -2.80 -5.06
N SER A 116 13.90 -1.99 -4.62
CA SER A 116 12.92 -2.38 -3.61
C SER A 116 11.95 -3.43 -4.15
N LYS A 117 11.92 -4.61 -3.52
CA LYS A 117 11.01 -5.71 -3.93
C LYS A 117 9.58 -5.55 -3.44
N SER A 118 9.32 -4.58 -2.57
CA SER A 118 7.98 -4.28 -2.04
C SER A 118 7.66 -2.79 -2.08
N GLY A 119 6.38 -2.49 -2.33
CA GLY A 119 5.87 -1.11 -2.32
C GLY A 119 6.29 -0.29 -3.53
N GLN A 120 6.69 0.96 -3.27
CA GLN A 120 7.11 1.93 -4.28
C GLN A 120 8.43 1.53 -4.93
N CYS A 121 8.57 1.73 -6.25
CA CYS A 121 9.84 1.52 -6.95
C CYS A 121 10.92 2.48 -6.41
N LYS A 122 11.92 1.92 -5.74
CA LYS A 122 13.09 2.61 -5.20
C LYS A 122 14.35 1.88 -5.63
N PHE A 123 15.40 2.64 -5.92
CA PHE A 123 16.74 2.13 -6.24
C PHE A 123 17.76 2.97 -5.48
N SER A 124 18.73 2.33 -4.83
CA SER A 124 19.68 3.03 -3.97
C SER A 124 21.09 2.49 -4.10
N ASN A 125 22.04 3.36 -4.43
CA ASN A 125 23.45 3.01 -4.57
C ASN A 125 24.36 4.20 -4.18
N SER A 126 25.62 3.92 -3.84
CA SER A 126 26.64 4.95 -3.57
C SER A 126 27.44 5.37 -4.81
N ASP A 127 27.46 4.56 -5.86
CA ASP A 127 28.08 4.83 -7.16
C ASP A 127 27.14 5.69 -8.02
N SER A 128 27.58 6.91 -8.35
CA SER A 128 26.78 7.84 -9.16
C SER A 128 26.54 7.33 -10.57
N ARG A 129 27.43 6.50 -11.13
CA ARG A 129 27.25 5.91 -12.47
C ARG A 129 26.03 5.02 -12.50
N LEU A 130 25.83 4.18 -11.48
CA LEU A 130 24.68 3.28 -11.40
C LEU A 130 23.37 4.05 -11.21
N ILE A 131 23.36 5.11 -10.40
CA ILE A 131 22.20 6.00 -10.25
C ILE A 131 21.84 6.68 -11.57
N LYS A 132 22.83 7.24 -12.27
CA LYS A 132 22.62 7.91 -13.57
C LYS A 132 22.12 6.92 -14.62
N THR A 133 22.70 5.73 -14.70
CA THR A 133 22.23 4.66 -15.60
C THR A 133 20.79 4.27 -15.32
N PHE A 134 20.42 4.13 -14.04
CA PHE A 134 19.03 3.83 -13.68
C PHE A 134 18.07 4.96 -14.07
N LEU A 135 18.44 6.23 -13.85
CA LEU A 135 17.61 7.37 -14.28
C LEU A 135 17.45 7.43 -15.81
N LEU A 136 18.51 7.22 -16.57
CA LEU A 136 18.46 7.18 -18.04
C LEU A 136 17.59 6.03 -18.55
N PHE A 137 17.66 4.86 -17.91
CA PHE A 137 16.76 3.73 -18.19
C PHE A 137 15.29 4.11 -17.97
N LEU A 138 14.98 4.76 -16.84
CA LEU A 138 13.62 5.20 -16.52
C LEU A 138 13.09 6.23 -17.53
N GLU A 139 13.91 7.22 -17.88
CA GLU A 139 13.56 8.26 -18.85
C GLU A 139 13.33 7.68 -20.25
N LYS A 140 14.28 6.89 -20.76
CA LYS A 140 14.26 6.37 -22.13
C LYS A 140 13.09 5.42 -22.39
N PHE A 141 12.82 4.48 -21.48
CA PHE A 141 11.88 3.38 -21.74
C PHE A 141 10.50 3.58 -21.11
N PHE A 142 10.42 4.36 -20.04
CA PHE A 142 9.18 4.53 -19.28
C PHE A 142 8.70 5.98 -19.24
N LYS A 143 9.40 6.90 -19.93
CA LYS A 143 9.05 8.33 -20.02
C LYS A 143 8.89 8.98 -18.65
N VAL A 144 9.69 8.53 -17.68
CA VAL A 144 9.66 9.05 -16.32
C VAL A 144 10.34 10.41 -16.30
N ASP A 145 9.59 11.46 -15.96
CA ASP A 145 10.10 12.82 -15.85
C ASP A 145 10.88 12.96 -14.53
N LYS A 146 12.17 13.28 -14.63
CA LYS A 146 13.07 13.44 -13.48
C LYS A 146 12.56 14.49 -12.46
N THR A 147 11.88 15.53 -12.90
CA THR A 147 11.40 16.62 -12.04
C THR A 147 10.07 16.32 -11.37
N LYS A 148 9.18 15.57 -12.06
CA LYS A 148 7.81 15.29 -11.58
C LYS A 148 7.71 13.94 -10.88
N ASN A 149 8.39 12.93 -11.41
CA ASN A 149 8.19 11.54 -11.02
C ASN A 149 9.27 11.03 -10.08
N ILE A 150 10.42 11.71 -9.94
CA ILE A 150 11.53 11.24 -9.12
C ILE A 150 11.66 12.02 -7.81
N GLY A 151 11.87 11.29 -6.70
CA GLY A 151 12.33 11.85 -5.44
C GLY A 151 13.75 11.38 -5.10
N PHE A 152 14.60 12.34 -4.69
CA PHE A 152 15.99 12.09 -4.30
C PHE A 152 16.14 12.14 -2.78
N SER A 153 16.64 11.05 -2.20
CA SER A 153 16.91 10.91 -0.78
C SER A 153 18.34 10.46 -0.56
N LEU A 154 19.17 11.34 0.00
CA LEU A 154 20.56 11.10 0.32
C LEU A 154 20.70 10.59 1.76
N PHE A 155 21.27 9.40 1.92
CA PHE A 155 21.58 8.82 3.22
C PHE A 155 23.06 8.98 3.57
N VAL A 156 23.33 9.66 4.68
CA VAL A 156 24.69 10.02 5.12
C VAL A 156 24.94 9.47 6.53
N HIS A 157 26.10 8.86 6.79
CA HIS A 157 26.51 8.52 8.16
C HIS A 157 26.68 9.78 8.99
N ILE A 158 26.18 9.78 10.23
CA ILE A 158 26.24 10.94 11.12
C ILE A 158 27.68 11.42 11.39
N THR A 159 28.66 10.50 11.33
CA THR A 159 30.09 10.80 11.42
C THR A 159 30.61 11.74 10.33
N ARG A 160 29.84 11.93 9.25
CA ARG A 160 30.15 12.78 8.09
C ARG A 160 29.36 14.08 8.09
N LYS A 161 28.83 14.50 9.24
CA LYS A 161 28.02 15.72 9.36
C LYS A 161 28.73 16.98 8.83
N TYR A 162 30.04 17.08 9.04
CA TYR A 162 30.84 18.22 8.59
C TYR A 162 31.12 18.22 7.08
N ASP A 163 31.01 17.06 6.41
CA ASP A 163 31.18 16.91 4.96
C ASP A 163 29.87 17.13 4.18
N LEU A 164 28.74 17.38 4.87
CA LEU A 164 27.41 17.29 4.27
C LEU A 164 27.24 18.18 3.04
N ASN A 165 27.70 19.43 3.09
CA ASN A 165 27.56 20.36 1.97
C ASN A 165 28.29 19.86 0.73
N ARG A 166 29.53 19.38 0.89
CA ARG A 166 30.29 18.76 -0.21
C ARG A 166 29.54 17.56 -0.80
N ILE A 167 29.01 16.69 0.05
CA ILE A 167 28.29 15.48 -0.38
C ILE A 167 26.99 15.83 -1.12
N LYS A 168 26.21 16.80 -0.62
CA LYS A 168 24.98 17.27 -1.28
C LYS A 168 25.30 17.90 -2.63
N SER A 169 26.30 18.77 -2.70
CA SER A 169 26.73 19.42 -3.94
C SER A 169 27.21 18.41 -4.97
N PHE A 170 27.97 17.39 -4.56
CA PHE A 170 28.37 16.29 -5.43
C PHE A 170 27.15 15.64 -6.11
N TRP A 171 26.16 15.22 -5.34
CA TRP A 171 24.97 14.56 -5.91
C TRP A 171 24.10 15.50 -6.74
N ALA A 172 23.95 16.76 -6.34
CA ALA A 172 23.21 17.74 -7.11
C ALA A 172 23.85 17.97 -8.50
N GLN A 173 25.17 18.07 -8.54
CA GLN A 173 25.95 18.20 -9.77
C GLN A 173 25.86 16.93 -10.63
N GLU A 174 26.10 15.75 -10.05
CA GLU A 174 26.06 14.47 -10.77
C GLU A 174 24.69 14.19 -11.40
N LEU A 175 23.60 14.59 -10.72
CA LEU A 175 22.23 14.32 -11.17
C LEU A 175 21.60 15.48 -11.93
N LEU A 176 22.30 16.62 -12.04
CA LEU A 176 21.81 17.86 -12.64
C LEU A 176 20.45 18.25 -12.04
N VAL A 177 20.40 18.36 -10.71
CA VAL A 177 19.22 18.79 -9.95
C VAL A 177 19.60 19.86 -8.92
N PRO A 178 18.67 20.77 -8.59
CA PRO A 178 18.88 21.71 -7.49
C PRO A 178 19.17 21.00 -6.16
N VAL A 179 20.08 21.55 -5.35
CA VAL A 179 20.52 20.96 -4.07
C VAL A 179 19.36 20.80 -3.09
N GLU A 180 18.39 21.69 -3.15
CA GLU A 180 17.15 21.70 -2.36
C GLU A 180 16.24 20.50 -2.64
N ASN A 181 16.34 19.91 -3.84
CA ASN A 181 15.58 18.72 -4.21
C ASN A 181 16.16 17.43 -3.58
N VAL A 182 17.38 17.50 -3.02
CA VAL A 182 18.04 16.38 -2.35
C VAL A 182 17.73 16.40 -0.85
N LYS A 183 16.81 15.51 -0.43
CA LYS A 183 16.44 15.33 0.98
C LYS A 183 17.50 14.50 1.70
N VAL A 184 17.92 14.93 2.89
CA VAL A 184 19.00 14.26 3.64
C VAL A 184 18.42 13.45 4.78
N TYR A 185 18.94 12.24 4.95
CA TYR A 185 18.61 11.32 6.04
C TYR A 185 19.90 10.83 6.71
N TRP A 186 19.90 10.79 8.04
CA TRP A 186 21.07 10.36 8.82
C TRP A 186 21.02 8.87 9.13
N LYS A 187 22.09 8.16 8.75
CA LYS A 187 22.36 6.80 9.24
C LYS A 187 23.03 6.91 10.61
N LYS A 188 22.34 6.38 11.62
CA LYS A 188 22.77 6.43 13.03
C LYS A 188 23.76 5.33 13.42
N ASN A 189 23.97 4.33 12.56
CA ASN A 189 24.87 3.24 12.86
C ASN A 189 26.32 3.76 12.94
N GLU A 190 26.94 3.55 14.10
CA GLU A 190 28.37 3.79 14.29
C GLU A 190 29.14 2.64 13.67
N VAL A 191 29.95 2.94 12.66
CA VAL A 191 30.82 1.96 12.03
C VAL A 191 32.20 2.11 12.66
N VAL A 192 32.51 1.24 13.62
CA VAL A 192 33.82 1.19 14.28
C VAL A 192 34.84 0.57 13.30
N ASN A 193 36.09 1.05 13.32
CA ASN A 193 37.23 0.51 12.57
C ASN A 193 37.18 0.59 11.02
N ARG A 194 36.49 1.57 10.41
CA ARG A 194 36.65 1.83 8.97
C ARG A 194 37.82 2.78 8.68
N ARG A 195 38.61 2.43 7.65
CA ARG A 195 39.57 3.35 7.02
C ARG A 195 38.84 4.64 6.61
N LYS A 196 39.49 5.81 6.81
CA LYS A 196 38.94 7.10 6.38
C LYS A 196 38.80 7.10 4.85
N ASN A 197 37.57 7.02 4.36
CA ASN A 197 37.25 7.23 2.93
C ASN A 197 37.00 8.73 2.69
N LEU A 198 37.98 9.47 2.17
CA LEU A 198 37.83 10.91 1.91
C LEU A 198 36.78 11.18 0.81
N ASP A 199 36.62 10.25 -0.13
CA ASP A 199 35.68 10.33 -1.25
C ASP A 199 34.28 9.81 -0.89
N TYR A 200 33.97 9.68 0.39
CA TYR A 200 32.64 9.25 0.82
C TYR A 200 31.57 10.25 0.35
N VAL A 201 30.60 9.76 -0.41
CA VAL A 201 29.46 10.55 -0.91
C VAL A 201 28.11 10.04 -0.40
N GLY A 202 28.09 9.09 0.53
CA GLY A 202 26.85 8.49 1.01
C GLY A 202 26.14 7.63 -0.02
N GLN A 203 24.86 7.35 0.24
CA GLN A 203 24.02 6.53 -0.65
C GLN A 203 22.85 7.37 -1.14
N MET A 204 22.72 7.46 -2.46
CA MET A 204 21.59 8.11 -3.09
C MET A 204 20.48 7.10 -3.31
N LEU A 205 19.28 7.42 -2.84
CA LEU A 205 18.07 6.70 -3.14
C LEU A 205 17.21 7.51 -4.11
N VAL A 206 16.86 6.88 -5.22
CA VAL A 206 15.89 7.34 -6.22
C VAL A 206 14.56 6.65 -5.93
N SER A 207 13.48 7.42 -5.86
CA SER A 207 12.11 6.90 -5.67
C SER A 207 11.21 7.35 -6.82
N VAL A 208 10.53 6.41 -7.47
CA VAL A 208 9.62 6.68 -8.60
C VAL A 208 8.19 6.87 -8.12
N ARG A 209 7.51 7.90 -8.61
CA ARG A 209 6.15 8.31 -8.26
C ARG A 209 5.28 8.40 -9.51
N GLY A 210 3.97 8.29 -9.33
CA GLY A 210 2.99 8.46 -10.41
C GLY A 210 2.80 7.26 -11.32
N ILE A 211 3.58 6.19 -11.15
CA ILE A 211 3.39 4.92 -11.88
C ILE A 211 2.92 3.84 -10.90
N ARG A 212 1.69 3.39 -11.08
CA ARG A 212 1.09 2.33 -10.27
C ARG A 212 1.84 1.01 -10.50
N THR A 213 2.06 0.28 -9.39
CA THR A 213 2.66 -1.08 -9.35
C THR A 213 3.99 -1.23 -10.10
N PHE A 214 4.72 -0.13 -10.26
CA PHE A 214 5.90 -0.11 -11.14
C PHE A 214 7.02 -1.06 -10.70
N SER A 215 7.21 -1.23 -9.40
CA SER A 215 8.15 -2.22 -8.83
C SER A 215 7.84 -3.64 -9.33
N ARG A 216 6.58 -4.05 -9.28
CA ARG A 216 6.13 -5.36 -9.76
C ARG A 216 6.29 -5.51 -11.27
N LYS A 217 6.05 -4.43 -12.03
CA LYS A 217 6.25 -4.41 -13.48
C LYS A 217 7.72 -4.66 -13.85
N LEU A 218 8.65 -3.98 -13.18
CA LEU A 218 10.09 -4.19 -13.39
C LEU A 218 10.56 -5.59 -12.99
N LEU A 219 10.07 -6.13 -11.87
CA LEU A 219 10.38 -7.51 -11.46
C LEU A 219 9.86 -8.54 -12.46
N ALA A 220 8.64 -8.37 -12.98
CA ALA A 220 8.10 -9.29 -13.99
C ALA A 220 8.89 -9.27 -15.30
N ILE A 221 9.37 -8.08 -15.72
CA ILE A 221 10.27 -7.95 -16.88
C ILE A 221 11.60 -8.64 -16.59
N SER A 222 12.18 -8.40 -15.41
CA SER A 222 13.41 -9.05 -14.94
C SER A 222 13.31 -10.56 -14.97
N ASP A 223 12.21 -11.12 -14.44
CA ASP A 223 11.96 -12.56 -14.44
C ASP A 223 11.99 -13.15 -15.85
N ILE A 224 11.42 -12.46 -16.85
CA ILE A 224 11.44 -12.91 -18.25
C ILE A 224 12.86 -12.85 -18.83
N ILE A 225 13.60 -11.76 -18.58
CA ILE A 225 14.98 -11.60 -19.05
C ILE A 225 15.89 -12.66 -18.45
N LEU A 226 15.73 -12.96 -17.16
CA LEU A 226 16.56 -13.92 -16.44
C LEU A 226 16.17 -15.38 -16.69
N ARG A 227 14.92 -15.65 -17.08
CA ARG A 227 14.37 -17.01 -17.25
C ARG A 227 15.27 -17.97 -18.04
N PRO A 228 15.91 -17.59 -19.15
CA PRO A 228 16.76 -18.48 -19.92
C PRO A 228 18.02 -18.96 -19.19
N TYR A 229 18.45 -18.28 -18.12
CA TYR A 229 19.74 -18.55 -17.45
C TYR A 229 19.63 -19.44 -16.21
N TYR A 230 18.44 -19.64 -15.64
CA TYR A 230 18.24 -20.46 -14.42
C TYR A 230 17.19 -21.56 -14.56
N ARG A 231 16.53 -21.66 -15.72
CA ARG A 231 15.69 -22.81 -16.08
C ARG A 231 16.39 -23.62 -17.16
N SER A 232 17.43 -24.32 -16.73
CA SER A 232 18.14 -25.38 -17.47
C SER A 232 18.07 -26.65 -16.65
#